data_AF-A0A945CC64-F1
#
_entry.id   AF-A0A945CC64-F1
#
_cell.length_a   1.000
_cell.length_b   1.000
_cell.length_c   1.000
_cell.angle_alpha   90.00
_cell.angle_beta   90.00
_cell.angle_gamma   90.00
#
_symmetry.space_group_name_H-M   'P 1'
#
loop_
_entity.id
_entity.type
_entity.pdbx_description
1 polymer ?
#
loop_
_entity_poly.entity_id
_entity_poly.type
_entity_poly.pdbx_seq_one_letter_code
_entity_poly.pdbx_strand_id
1 'polypeptide(L)' 'MKKTYKVKFTKLNKTVEIKEGSSIVTESNNLGIDIPFSCMQGMCTTCMAKIKEGDFSYL' A
#
# COMPACT_ATOMS: atom_id res chain seq x y z
N MET A 1 5.33 -15.50 -12.73
CA MET A 1 4.21 -15.75 -11.79
C MET A 1 4.16 -14.57 -10.83
N LYS A 2 3.15 -13.70 -10.90
CA LYS A 2 3.07 -12.54 -10.00
C LYS A 2 2.60 -13.03 -8.64
N LYS A 3 3.42 -12.88 -7.58
CA LYS A 3 2.98 -13.15 -6.20
C LYS A 3 1.93 -12.12 -5.80
N THR A 4 1.04 -12.46 -4.88
CA THR A 4 0.05 -11.53 -4.34
C THR A 4 0.28 -11.40 -2.85
N TYR A 5 0.33 -10.18 -2.35
CA TYR A 5 0.52 -9.83 -0.95
C TYR A 5 -0.79 -9.30 -0.37
N LYS A 6 -1.16 -9.78 0.82
CA LYS A 6 -2.30 -9.25 1.58
C LYS A 6 -1.82 -8.15 2.51
N VAL A 7 -2.31 -6.94 2.32
CA VAL A 7 -2.00 -5.79 3.17
C VAL A 7 -3.24 -5.40 3.95
N LYS A 8 -3.13 -5.35 5.28
CA LYS A 8 -4.22 -4.95 6.19
C LYS A 8 -3.96 -3.55 6.73
N PHE A 9 -4.90 -2.64 6.51
CA PHE A 9 -4.90 -1.30 7.06
C PHE A 9 -5.61 -1.30 8.42
N THR A 10 -4.85 -1.17 9.50
CA THR A 10 -5.38 -1.18 10.87
C THR A 10 -6.31 0.00 11.16
N LYS A 11 -6.00 1.20 10.67
CA LYS A 11 -6.85 2.40 10.85
C LYS A 11 -8.21 2.31 10.14
N LEU A 12 -8.25 1.61 9.00
CA LEU A 12 -9.45 1.48 8.15
C LEU A 12 -10.15 0.13 8.35
N ASN A 13 -9.56 -0.76 9.15
CA ASN A 13 -9.94 -2.16 9.34
C ASN A 13 -10.27 -2.89 8.02
N LYS A 14 -9.58 -2.53 6.93
CA LYS A 14 -9.74 -3.10 5.59
C LYS A 14 -8.49 -3.89 5.19
N THR A 15 -8.69 -4.90 4.37
CA THR A 15 -7.61 -5.73 3.81
C THR A 15 -7.69 -5.67 2.29
N VAL A 16 -6.53 -5.54 1.64
CA VAL A 16 -6.41 -5.50 0.18
C VAL A 16 -5.42 -6.55 -0.29
N GLU A 17 -5.66 -7.04 -1.50
CA GLU A 17 -4.80 -7.99 -2.19
C GLU A 17 -4.06 -7.24 -3.30
N ILE A 18 -2.74 -7.20 -3.18
CA ILE A 18 -1.87 -6.39 -4.05
C ILE A 18 -0.92 -7.32 -4.77
N LYS A 19 -0.81 -7.17 -6.08
CA LYS A 19 0.12 -7.97 -6.87
C LYS A 19 1.54 -7.46 -6.70
N GLU A 20 2.49 -8.39 -6.74
CA GLU A 20 3.91 -8.09 -6.79
C GLU A 20 4.23 -7.23 -8.03
N GLY A 21 4.93 -6.13 -7.81
CA GLY A 21 5.22 -5.12 -8.82
C GLY A 21 4.14 -4.03 -8.99
N SER A 22 3.01 -4.12 -8.28
CA SER A 22 2.02 -3.03 -8.21
C SER A 22 2.32 -2.11 -7.03
N SER A 23 2.11 -0.80 -7.21
CA SER A 23 2.17 0.18 -6.11
C SER A 23 1.03 -0.04 -5.12
N ILE A 24 1.37 -0.17 -3.83
CA ILE A 24 0.40 -0.36 -2.76
C ILE A 24 -0.63 0.77 -2.72
N VAL A 25 -0.17 2.01 -2.91
CA VAL A 25 -1.03 3.21 -2.91
C VAL A 25 -2.08 3.13 -4.01
N THR A 26 -1.65 2.88 -5.26
CA THR A 26 -2.54 2.83 -6.42
C THR A 26 -3.55 1.69 -6.33
N GLU A 27 -3.08 0.49 -5.97
CA GLU A 27 -3.96 -0.70 -5.90
C GLU A 27 -4.99 -0.55 -4.77
N SER A 28 -4.56 0.01 -3.63
CA SER A 28 -5.48 0.32 -2.53
C SER A 28 -6.50 1.38 -2.93
N ASN A 29 -6.09 2.42 -3.63
CA ASN A 29 -7.00 3.46 -4.14
C ASN A 29 -8.02 2.90 -5.14
N ASN A 30 -7.58 2.04 -6.06
CA ASN A 30 -8.46 1.33 -7.00
C ASN A 30 -9.47 0.42 -6.29
N LEU A 31 -9.11 -0.16 -5.14
CA LEU A 31 -9.99 -0.96 -4.29
C LEU A 31 -10.90 -0.11 -3.37
N GLY A 32 -10.91 1.22 -3.52
CA GLY A 32 -11.72 2.14 -2.72
C GLY A 32 -11.17 2.34 -1.30
N ILE A 33 -9.85 2.23 -1.14
CA ILE A 33 -9.14 2.66 0.05
C ILE A 33 -8.42 3.97 -0.29
N ASP A 34 -9.01 5.08 0.14
CA ASP A 34 -8.43 6.41 0.01
C ASP A 34 -7.23 6.54 0.96
N ILE A 35 -6.04 6.29 0.41
CA ILE A 35 -4.78 6.52 1.12
C ILE A 35 -4.31 7.93 0.77
N PRO A 36 -3.96 8.78 1.75
CA PRO A 36 -3.45 10.11 1.44
C PRO A 36 -2.16 10.00 0.61
N PHE A 37 -2.22 10.43 -0.66
CA PHE A 37 -1.08 10.52 -1.56
C PHE A 37 -1.06 11.91 -2.20
N SER A 38 0.13 12.35 -2.63
CA SER A 38 0.28 13.65 -3.29
C SER A 38 1.19 13.54 -4.51
N CYS A 39 2.49 13.31 -4.28
CA CYS A 39 3.47 13.28 -5.36
C CYS A 39 3.56 11.95 -6.12
N MET A 40 3.17 10.82 -5.52
CA MET A 40 3.39 9.45 -6.03
C MET A 40 4.84 9.09 -6.43
N GLN A 41 5.79 10.01 -6.23
CA GLN A 41 7.20 9.89 -6.59
C GLN A 41 8.11 9.67 -5.37
N GLY A 42 7.54 9.43 -4.18
CA GLY A 42 8.29 9.20 -2.95
C GLY A 42 8.96 10.44 -2.33
N MET A 43 8.79 11.64 -2.90
CA MET A 43 9.45 12.86 -2.42
C MET A 43 8.68 13.60 -1.31
N CYS A 44 7.36 13.51 -1.30
CA CYS A 44 6.46 14.32 -0.46
C CYS A 44 6.20 13.72 0.93
N THR A 45 6.49 12.43 1.14
CA THR A 45 6.22 11.68 2.39
C THR A 45 4.75 11.60 2.85
N THR A 46 3.80 12.18 2.11
CA THR A 46 2.36 12.18 2.44
C THR A 46 1.77 10.77 2.60
N CYS A 47 2.22 9.82 1.76
CA CYS A 47 1.76 8.43 1.77
C CYS A 47 2.57 7.53 2.70
N MET A 48 3.38 8.10 3.60
CA MET A 48 4.18 7.31 4.54
C MET A 48 3.29 6.56 5.53
N ALA A 49 3.50 5.25 5.62
CA ALA A 49 2.79 4.38 6.56
C ALA A 49 3.80 3.65 7.45
N LYS A 50 3.40 3.40 8.70
CA LYS A 50 4.19 2.58 9.63
C LYS A 50 3.73 1.13 9.55
N ILE A 51 4.66 0.23 9.28
CA ILE A 51 4.43 -1.21 9.33
C ILE A 51 4.29 -1.61 10.80
N LYS A 52 3.16 -2.26 11.13
CA LYS A 52 2.89 -2.76 12.47
C LYS A 52 3.35 -4.21 12.63
N GLU A 53 3.13 -5.02 11.60
CA GLU A 53 3.40 -6.45 11.58
C GLU A 53 3.82 -6.84 10.15
N GLY A 54 4.85 -7.67 10.03
CA GLY A 54 5.40 -8.15 8.75
C GLY A 54 6.65 -7.39 8.26
N ASP A 55 7.27 -7.94 7.22
CA ASP A 55 8.43 -7.38 6.55
C ASP A 55 8.02 -6.69 5.24
N PHE A 56 8.63 -5.54 4.96
CA PHE A 56 8.43 -4.80 3.72
C PHE A 56 9.75 -4.70 2.97
N SER A 57 9.72 -5.00 1.68
CA SER A 57 10.86 -4.85 0.79
C SER A 57 10.48 -3.89 -0.33
N TYR A 58 11.17 -2.75 -0.37
CA TYR A 58 11.14 -1.84 -1.51
C TYR A 58 12.26 -2.27 -2.47
N LEU A 59 11.90 -2.63 -3.70
CA LEU A 59 12.82 -2.99 -4.78
C LEU A 59 12.97 -1.81 -5.74
#